data_AF-A0A6A4CDQ1-F1
#
_entry.id   AF-A0A6A4CDQ1-F1
#
_cell.length_a   1.000
_cell.length_b   1.000
_cell.length_c   1.000
_cell.angle_alpha   90.00
_cell.angle_beta   90.00
_cell.angle_gamma   90.00
#
_symmetry.space_group_name_H-M   'P 1'
#
loop_
_entity.id
_entity.type
_entity.pdbx_description
1 polymer ?
#
loop_
_entity_poly.entity_id
_entity_poly.type
_entity_poly.pdbx_seq_one_letter_code
_entity_poly.pdbx_strand_id
1 'polypeptide(L)'
;MTSTKCDDDGTCYFFIKAIDEPNVIHVYNMYTHPPSFVDAYFFYRAAMVQSWNKFCYQGGMVEARVQLPGVVTPDSGNPDLAKGKNSKVSATKYYPTWPGIWMMGNLGRAIFSASTNRMWPFSYDKCEPDLFNTSYQRISACNDNPGYGLNPNQGRGAPEIDVLEGGATLVSASLQIGPGMPDDYRIMGFDYSKDSPACIYGGTCNTPGANYIDVPTAVYQKKRGHKSWYQGLRYSANNFCQSDPKAKQSYDKVAASLKAGVTENSCSGDICPASNDVNGDLSLIDGKGENHWGINTNGTCYPLWNVYTGAYLCDPDNTFYKCASPRNESTTPKSNAMSQFNYQMDAISANWPVHLGAYADFVTYQLEWVPGKNGYVRWALEGSPLFEVPSESIWNIPQNKNKTNPEKTMLEEPMYLIFNVAVSSSWGAKPPNPGKECRGDGSDPVTNKICDSFPMYLKMDHIRLYQDLADDLEADNYMSVGCDPKTHPTKQWIEAHIDEYEDNDNKWQEVTGMAFCKSHDDCTIGGSMAKTPVKTGKCVNKRCKCLYKSWGGPRCTTAIAETSTSGSTTYGSPLWASIAVTAIVVVLTTISIYVSTVRAAQRKKAAMRYAHVPKVVDETPSQPNELTKENSQSNS
;
A
#
# COMPACT_ATOMS: atom_id res chain seq x y z
N MET A 1 21.10 -2.69 -5.94
CA MET A 1 20.31 -1.46 -5.74
C MET A 1 19.79 -1.33 -4.31
N THR A 2 19.53 -2.43 -3.61
CA THR A 2 19.20 -2.45 -2.17
C THR A 2 20.17 -3.35 -1.41
N SER A 3 20.41 -3.03 -0.13
CA SER A 3 21.12 -3.91 0.81
C SER A 3 20.92 -3.41 2.25
N THR A 4 21.60 -4.05 3.19
CA THR A 4 21.77 -3.55 4.57
C THR A 4 23.21 -3.15 4.82
N LYS A 5 23.45 -2.10 5.60
CA LYS A 5 24.78 -1.65 6.04
C LYS A 5 24.69 -1.14 7.48
N CYS A 6 25.81 -1.09 8.19
CA CYS A 6 25.93 -0.33 9.43
C CYS A 6 26.93 0.82 9.25
N ASP A 7 26.63 1.97 9.82
CA ASP A 7 27.57 3.09 9.94
C ASP A 7 28.51 2.87 11.14
N ASP A 8 29.57 3.69 11.23
CA ASP A 8 30.64 3.54 12.24
C ASP A 8 30.14 3.75 13.69
N ASP A 9 28.99 4.40 13.84
CA ASP A 9 28.30 4.59 15.12
C ASP A 9 27.51 3.35 15.59
N GLY A 10 27.50 2.28 14.78
CA GLY A 10 26.77 1.04 15.04
C GLY A 10 25.32 1.04 14.56
N THR A 11 24.83 2.13 13.95
CA THR A 11 23.48 2.20 13.38
C THR A 11 23.42 1.33 12.13
N CYS A 12 22.64 0.26 12.17
CA CYS A 12 22.40 -0.62 11.03
C CYS A 12 21.07 -0.26 10.34
N TYR A 13 21.08 -0.20 9.01
CA TYR A 13 19.92 0.22 8.22
C TYR A 13 19.83 -0.58 6.92
N PHE A 14 18.61 -0.70 6.41
CA PHE A 14 18.36 -1.03 5.01
C PHE A 14 18.53 0.23 4.15
N PHE A 15 19.00 0.11 2.92
CA PHE A 15 19.06 1.26 2.00
C PHE A 15 18.55 0.96 0.60
N ILE A 16 18.04 2.01 -0.05
CA ILE A 16 17.88 2.10 -1.50
C ILE A 16 18.98 3.02 -2.03
N LYS A 17 19.78 2.49 -2.97
CA LYS A 17 20.82 3.22 -3.69
C LYS A 17 20.22 3.86 -4.94
N ALA A 18 20.42 5.16 -5.15
CA ALA A 18 20.17 5.87 -6.40
C ALA A 18 21.52 6.15 -7.10
N ILE A 19 21.58 5.94 -8.41
CA ILE A 19 22.78 6.15 -9.25
C ILE A 19 22.45 6.93 -10.53
N ASP A 20 23.42 7.64 -11.07
CA ASP A 20 23.43 8.22 -12.42
C ASP A 20 23.89 7.16 -13.44
N GLU A 21 22.94 6.40 -13.98
CA GLU A 21 23.23 5.37 -14.98
C GLU A 21 22.33 5.60 -16.21
N PRO A 22 22.92 6.01 -17.35
CA PRO A 22 22.20 6.09 -18.61
C PRO A 22 21.75 4.70 -19.06
N ASN A 23 20.47 4.58 -19.37
CA ASN A 23 19.83 3.36 -19.83
C ASN A 23 18.73 3.70 -20.84
N VAL A 24 18.53 2.81 -21.80
CA VAL A 24 17.43 2.90 -22.77
C VAL A 24 16.66 1.60 -22.69
N ILE A 25 15.35 1.70 -22.50
CA ILE A 25 14.46 0.55 -22.53
C ILE A 25 13.52 0.67 -23.72
N HIS A 26 13.29 -0.46 -24.39
CA HIS A 26 12.35 -0.57 -25.49
C HIS A 26 11.00 -1.06 -24.94
N VAL A 27 9.99 -0.20 -24.94
CA VAL A 27 8.70 -0.48 -24.31
C VAL A 27 7.56 -0.32 -25.32
N TYR A 28 6.53 -1.15 -25.18
CA TYR A 28 5.31 -1.00 -25.97
C TYR A 28 4.44 0.11 -25.36
N ASN A 29 4.15 1.15 -26.14
CA ASN A 29 3.34 2.27 -25.70
C ASN A 29 1.94 2.20 -26.32
N MET A 30 0.93 1.92 -25.49
CA MET A 30 -0.48 1.88 -25.92
C MET A 30 -1.05 3.27 -26.24
N TYR A 31 -0.36 4.34 -25.85
CA TYR A 31 -0.78 5.73 -26.03
C TYR A 31 -0.21 6.39 -27.30
N THR A 32 0.54 5.65 -28.14
CA THR A 32 0.88 6.11 -29.49
C THR A 32 -0.20 5.71 -30.50
N HIS A 33 -0.26 6.41 -31.63
CA HIS A 33 -1.21 6.14 -32.71
C HIS A 33 -0.49 5.92 -34.04
N PRO A 34 -0.35 4.66 -34.52
CA PRO A 34 -0.77 3.41 -33.87
C PRO A 34 0.10 3.05 -32.64
N PRO A 35 -0.40 2.20 -31.74
CA PRO A 35 0.39 1.63 -30.65
C PRO A 35 1.65 0.94 -31.19
N SER A 36 2.81 1.25 -30.60
CA SER A 36 4.09 0.75 -31.10
C SER A 36 5.14 0.67 -29.99
N PHE A 37 6.24 -0.01 -30.29
CA PHE A 37 7.43 0.05 -29.45
C PHE A 37 8.13 1.40 -29.59
N VAL A 38 8.53 1.97 -28.46
CA VAL A 38 9.26 3.23 -28.37
C VAL A 38 10.47 3.09 -27.44
N ASP A 39 11.47 3.92 -27.67
CA ASP A 39 12.64 4.03 -26.80
C ASP A 39 12.34 5.00 -25.66
N ALA A 40 12.43 4.52 -24.43
CA ALA A 40 12.36 5.34 -23.23
C ALA A 40 13.76 5.48 -22.62
N TYR A 41 14.22 6.73 -22.53
CA TYR A 41 15.55 7.08 -22.03
C TYR A 41 15.49 7.39 -20.53
N PHE A 42 16.34 6.73 -19.76
CA PHE A 42 16.50 6.93 -18.32
C PHE A 42 17.95 7.28 -18.03
N PHE A 43 18.19 8.31 -17.22
CA PHE A 43 19.54 8.76 -16.87
C PHE A 43 19.94 8.42 -15.44
N TYR A 44 18.99 7.89 -14.67
CA TYR A 44 19.13 7.56 -13.26
C TYR A 44 18.42 6.24 -12.99
N ARG A 45 18.96 5.47 -12.06
CA ARG A 45 18.39 4.19 -11.63
C ARG A 45 18.33 4.11 -10.11
N ALA A 46 17.21 3.62 -9.59
CA ALA A 46 16.98 3.33 -8.18
C ALA A 46 16.07 2.08 -8.06
N ALA A 47 15.95 1.52 -6.86
CA ALA A 47 15.02 0.42 -6.62
C ALA A 47 13.65 0.93 -6.16
N MET A 48 12.62 0.15 -6.49
CA MET A 48 11.33 0.15 -5.81
C MET A 48 11.18 -1.19 -5.10
N VAL A 49 10.87 -1.17 -3.82
CA VAL A 49 10.59 -2.35 -3.02
C VAL A 49 9.14 -2.31 -2.62
N GLN A 50 8.43 -3.42 -2.76
CA GLN A 50 7.02 -3.54 -2.45
C GLN A 50 6.72 -4.82 -1.70
N SER A 51 5.76 -4.77 -0.78
CA SER A 51 5.22 -5.95 -0.09
C SER A 51 3.94 -6.50 -0.72
N TRP A 52 3.64 -6.10 -1.97
CA TRP A 52 2.41 -6.45 -2.68
C TRP A 52 2.07 -7.94 -2.56
N ASN A 53 0.84 -8.21 -2.15
CA ASN A 53 0.27 -9.53 -1.93
C ASN A 53 1.15 -10.48 -1.09
N LYS A 54 1.95 -9.92 -0.16
CA LYS A 54 2.82 -10.66 0.78
C LYS A 54 2.63 -10.17 2.21
N PHE A 55 2.66 -8.85 2.38
CA PHE A 55 2.33 -8.18 3.63
C PHE A 55 1.44 -6.99 3.30
N CYS A 56 0.22 -7.04 3.82
CA CYS A 56 -0.76 -5.98 3.73
C CYS A 56 -1.43 -5.84 5.10
N TYR A 57 -2.09 -4.71 5.28
CA TYR A 57 -2.89 -4.46 6.47
C TYR A 57 -4.00 -3.45 6.16
N GLN A 58 -5.04 -3.45 6.99
CA GLN A 58 -6.11 -2.45 7.03
C GLN A 58 -5.99 -1.69 8.34
N GLY A 59 -5.92 -0.36 8.29
CA GLY A 59 -5.85 0.51 9.47
C GLY A 59 -4.64 0.31 10.40
N GLY A 60 -4.54 1.12 11.44
CA GLY A 60 -3.43 1.12 12.39
C GLY A 60 -2.36 2.16 12.05
N MET A 61 -1.22 2.07 12.73
CA MET A 61 -0.15 3.06 12.62
C MET A 61 1.10 2.45 12.00
N VAL A 62 1.65 3.10 10.97
CA VAL A 62 2.99 2.83 10.45
C VAL A 62 3.98 3.90 10.90
N GLU A 63 5.14 3.46 11.34
CA GLU A 63 6.26 4.31 11.75
C GLU A 63 7.48 3.94 10.92
N ALA A 64 8.04 4.91 10.20
CA ALA A 64 9.23 4.76 9.36
C ALA A 64 10.33 5.71 9.84
N ARG A 65 11.43 5.16 10.34
CA ARG A 65 12.61 5.95 10.72
C ARG A 65 13.63 5.94 9.59
N VAL A 66 13.76 7.08 8.89
CA VAL A 66 14.52 7.16 7.62
C VAL A 66 15.40 8.41 7.54
N GLN A 67 16.48 8.30 6.77
CA GLN A 67 17.32 9.42 6.33
C GLN A 67 17.18 9.57 4.82
N LEU A 68 16.74 10.73 4.36
CA LEU A 68 16.49 11.02 2.95
C LEU A 68 17.81 11.17 2.17
N PRO A 69 17.84 10.83 0.87
CA PRO A 69 19.04 11.01 0.05
C PRO A 69 19.32 12.50 -0.18
N GLY A 70 20.56 12.92 0.06
CA GLY A 70 21.00 14.30 -0.18
C GLY A 70 22.51 14.44 -0.18
N VAL A 71 22.99 15.53 -0.78
CA VAL A 71 24.40 15.92 -0.83
C VAL A 71 24.73 16.72 0.43
N VAL A 72 25.10 16.00 1.49
CA VAL A 72 25.29 16.56 2.84
C VAL A 72 26.69 16.33 3.42
N THR A 73 27.66 15.93 2.59
CA THR A 73 29.06 15.82 3.05
C THR A 73 29.65 17.22 3.30
N PRO A 74 30.54 17.39 4.29
CA PRO A 74 31.11 18.70 4.62
C PRO A 74 31.83 19.42 3.47
N ASP A 75 32.41 18.66 2.53
CA ASP A 75 33.19 19.15 1.39
C ASP A 75 32.36 19.41 0.12
N SER A 76 31.06 19.06 0.14
CA SER A 76 30.15 19.21 -0.99
C SER A 76 29.92 20.66 -1.45
N GLY A 77 30.16 21.63 -0.57
CA GLY A 77 29.81 23.02 -0.79
C GLY A 77 28.31 23.31 -0.69
N ASN A 78 27.51 22.39 -0.12
CA ASN A 78 26.10 22.64 0.15
C ASN A 78 25.95 23.79 1.18
N PRO A 79 25.34 24.93 0.79
CA PRO A 79 25.25 26.09 1.66
C PRO A 79 24.25 25.93 2.81
N ASP A 80 23.35 24.95 2.75
CA ASP A 80 22.40 24.69 3.85
C ASP A 80 23.11 24.09 5.07
N LEU A 81 24.25 23.41 4.89
CA LEU A 81 25.04 22.82 6.00
C LEU A 81 25.44 23.86 7.06
N ALA A 82 25.76 25.09 6.63
CA ALA A 82 26.16 26.17 7.52
C ALA A 82 25.00 26.75 8.35
N LYS A 83 23.74 26.49 7.97
CA LYS A 83 22.55 27.03 8.65
C LYS A 83 22.14 26.19 9.86
N GLY A 84 22.50 24.91 9.87
CA GLY A 84 22.19 23.97 10.94
C GLY A 84 21.01 23.05 10.63
N LYS A 85 20.90 21.96 11.39
CA LYS A 85 19.97 20.84 11.13
C LYS A 85 18.50 21.26 11.14
N ASN A 86 18.13 22.22 11.98
CA ASN A 86 16.75 22.70 12.10
C ASN A 86 16.37 23.76 11.06
N SER A 87 17.29 24.22 10.21
CA SER A 87 16.97 25.20 9.17
C SER A 87 16.27 24.52 7.99
N LYS A 88 15.30 25.23 7.39
CA LYS A 88 14.66 24.82 6.13
C LYS A 88 15.72 24.68 5.05
N VAL A 89 15.71 23.56 4.33
CA VAL A 89 16.55 23.44 3.15
C VAL A 89 16.06 24.40 2.06
N SER A 90 16.98 24.91 1.25
CA SER A 90 16.67 25.89 0.21
C SER A 90 17.50 25.70 -1.05
N ALA A 91 18.66 25.03 -0.94
CA ALA A 91 19.54 24.76 -2.06
C ALA A 91 19.13 23.47 -2.78
N THR A 92 17.97 23.48 -3.43
CA THR A 92 17.29 22.31 -4.04
C THR A 92 18.20 21.39 -4.87
N LYS A 93 19.19 21.95 -5.59
CA LYS A 93 20.18 21.19 -6.38
C LYS A 93 20.97 20.15 -5.59
N TYR A 94 21.14 20.33 -4.28
CA TYR A 94 21.84 19.36 -3.41
C TYR A 94 20.93 18.22 -2.92
N TYR A 95 19.65 18.23 -3.29
CA TYR A 95 18.66 17.21 -2.90
C TYR A 95 17.89 16.74 -4.14
N PRO A 96 18.58 16.12 -5.12
CA PRO A 96 18.04 15.93 -6.48
C PRO A 96 17.02 14.79 -6.62
N THR A 97 16.78 14.01 -5.56
CA THR A 97 15.96 12.81 -5.60
C THR A 97 14.59 13.01 -4.94
N TRP A 98 13.63 12.18 -5.33
CA TRP A 98 12.27 12.12 -4.82
C TRP A 98 12.04 10.78 -4.08
N PRO A 99 12.42 10.67 -2.80
CA PRO A 99 12.12 9.49 -2.00
C PRO A 99 10.62 9.36 -1.72
N GLY A 100 10.13 8.12 -1.70
CA GLY A 100 8.75 7.78 -1.40
C GLY A 100 8.66 6.60 -0.45
N ILE A 101 7.77 6.71 0.54
CA ILE A 101 7.26 5.64 1.41
C ILE A 101 5.74 5.80 1.39
N TRP A 102 5.07 4.83 0.79
CA TRP A 102 3.66 4.96 0.48
C TRP A 102 3.00 3.59 0.44
N MET A 103 1.69 3.59 0.33
CA MET A 103 0.87 2.40 0.38
C MET A 103 -0.17 2.44 -0.71
N MET A 104 -0.52 1.27 -1.22
CA MET A 104 -1.55 1.12 -2.23
C MET A 104 -2.47 -0.06 -1.90
N GLY A 105 -3.76 0.05 -2.22
CA GLY A 105 -4.71 -1.05 -2.06
C GLY A 105 -4.30 -2.28 -2.88
N ASN A 106 -4.39 -3.47 -2.28
CA ASN A 106 -3.81 -4.71 -2.82
C ASN A 106 -4.41 -5.17 -4.16
N LEU A 107 -5.60 -4.69 -4.52
CA LEU A 107 -6.25 -4.98 -5.80
C LEU A 107 -5.52 -4.37 -7.01
N GLY A 108 -4.59 -3.44 -6.81
CA GLY A 108 -3.70 -2.94 -7.85
C GLY A 108 -2.23 -3.14 -7.46
N ARG A 109 -1.39 -3.52 -8.42
CA ARG A 109 0.06 -3.58 -8.22
C ARG A 109 0.69 -2.37 -8.89
N ALA A 110 1.42 -1.57 -8.11
CA ALA A 110 2.17 -0.43 -8.60
C ALA A 110 3.02 -0.86 -9.79
N ILE A 111 3.19 0.04 -10.78
CA ILE A 111 3.88 -0.17 -12.07
C ILE A 111 3.24 -1.21 -13.03
N PHE A 112 2.11 -1.83 -12.69
CA PHE A 112 1.36 -2.72 -13.58
C PHE A 112 0.02 -2.10 -14.01
N SER A 113 0.04 -1.35 -15.11
CA SER A 113 -1.11 -0.59 -15.59
C SER A 113 -2.36 -1.44 -15.82
N ALA A 114 -2.22 -2.71 -16.23
CA ALA A 114 -3.36 -3.61 -16.41
C ALA A 114 -4.16 -3.80 -15.09
N SER A 115 -3.46 -3.99 -13.98
CA SER A 115 -4.08 -4.12 -12.65
C SER A 115 -4.61 -2.80 -12.06
N THR A 116 -4.02 -1.65 -12.44
CA THR A 116 -4.39 -0.34 -11.86
C THR A 116 -5.44 0.40 -12.67
N ASN A 117 -5.60 0.09 -13.96
CA ASN A 117 -6.59 0.71 -14.83
C ASN A 117 -8.02 0.53 -14.29
N ARG A 118 -8.71 1.66 -14.05
CA ARG A 118 -10.06 1.72 -13.47
C ARG A 118 -10.15 1.12 -12.06
N MET A 119 -9.02 0.99 -11.39
CA MET A 119 -8.88 0.47 -10.02
C MET A 119 -8.28 1.55 -9.11
N TRP A 120 -7.17 2.15 -9.53
CA TRP A 120 -6.54 3.27 -8.83
C TRP A 120 -7.18 4.60 -9.26
N PRO A 121 -7.45 5.55 -8.35
CA PRO A 121 -7.33 5.47 -6.90
C PRO A 121 -8.72 5.35 -6.23
N PHE A 122 -9.60 4.47 -6.71
CA PHE A 122 -10.99 4.45 -6.24
C PHE A 122 -11.12 4.16 -4.73
N SER A 123 -11.94 4.98 -4.07
CA SER A 123 -12.41 4.83 -2.69
C SER A 123 -13.91 5.16 -2.68
N TYR A 124 -14.68 4.39 -3.44
CA TYR A 124 -16.07 4.68 -3.77
C TYR A 124 -16.92 3.41 -3.74
N ASP A 125 -17.89 3.39 -2.83
CA ASP A 125 -18.75 2.24 -2.55
C ASP A 125 -20.23 2.61 -2.68
N LYS A 126 -20.62 3.16 -3.83
CA LYS A 126 -22.01 3.56 -4.10
C LYS A 126 -22.46 3.21 -5.51
N CYS A 127 -23.72 2.76 -5.62
CA CYS A 127 -24.38 2.54 -6.90
C CYS A 127 -25.22 3.75 -7.30
N GLU A 128 -24.59 4.72 -7.98
CA GLU A 128 -25.22 5.98 -8.38
C GLU A 128 -24.96 6.27 -9.88
N PRO A 129 -25.58 5.52 -10.81
CA PRO A 129 -25.30 5.61 -12.24
C PRO A 129 -25.65 6.97 -12.86
N ASP A 130 -26.54 7.74 -12.23
CA ASP A 130 -26.88 9.11 -12.65
C ASP A 130 -25.76 10.12 -12.30
N LEU A 131 -24.89 9.78 -11.35
CA LEU A 131 -23.81 10.64 -10.87
C LEU A 131 -22.46 10.25 -11.47
N PHE A 132 -22.18 8.94 -11.54
CA PHE A 132 -20.90 8.41 -11.97
C PHE A 132 -21.12 7.19 -12.86
N ASN A 133 -20.49 7.20 -14.05
CA ASN A 133 -20.56 6.06 -14.95
C ASN A 133 -19.84 4.86 -14.32
N THR A 134 -20.62 3.86 -13.92
CA THR A 134 -20.18 2.71 -13.16
C THR A 134 -19.15 1.86 -13.89
N SER A 135 -19.10 1.92 -15.23
CA SER A 135 -18.09 1.21 -16.04
C SER A 135 -16.67 1.77 -15.90
N TYR A 136 -16.52 2.95 -15.31
CA TYR A 136 -15.22 3.57 -15.06
C TYR A 136 -14.55 3.07 -13.78
N GLN A 137 -15.29 2.43 -12.88
CA GLN A 137 -14.76 1.70 -11.73
C GLN A 137 -14.90 0.21 -12.00
N ARG A 138 -13.78 -0.52 -12.04
CA ARG A 138 -13.78 -1.92 -12.48
C ARG A 138 -14.59 -2.85 -11.57
N ILE A 139 -14.57 -2.59 -10.27
CA ILE A 139 -15.39 -3.27 -9.27
C ILE A 139 -16.36 -2.24 -8.70
N SER A 140 -17.57 -2.20 -9.24
CA SER A 140 -18.58 -1.21 -8.89
C SER A 140 -19.61 -1.79 -7.92
N ALA A 141 -20.08 -0.97 -6.98
CA ALA A 141 -21.16 -1.31 -6.06
C ALA A 141 -22.51 -1.58 -6.75
N CYS A 142 -22.66 -1.28 -8.05
CA CYS A 142 -23.85 -1.66 -8.81
C CYS A 142 -23.88 -3.14 -9.23
N ASN A 143 -22.83 -3.90 -8.94
CA ASN A 143 -22.75 -5.31 -9.29
C ASN A 143 -23.11 -6.19 -8.08
N ASP A 144 -24.25 -6.88 -8.15
CA ASP A 144 -24.73 -7.80 -7.12
C ASP A 144 -24.06 -9.19 -7.19
N ASN A 145 -23.30 -9.46 -8.24
CA ASN A 145 -22.55 -10.70 -8.42
C ASN A 145 -21.20 -10.46 -9.12
N PRO A 146 -20.24 -9.82 -8.42
CA PRO A 146 -18.93 -9.51 -9.01
C PRO A 146 -18.06 -10.74 -9.30
N GLY A 147 -18.40 -11.90 -8.72
CA GLY A 147 -17.60 -13.13 -8.84
C GLY A 147 -16.26 -13.03 -8.12
N TYR A 148 -15.39 -14.02 -8.35
CA TYR A 148 -14.00 -14.03 -7.87
C TYR A 148 -13.82 -13.73 -6.37
N GLY A 149 -14.74 -14.21 -5.54
CA GLY A 149 -14.70 -14.05 -4.08
C GLY A 149 -14.97 -12.63 -3.57
N LEU A 150 -15.32 -11.67 -4.44
CA LEU A 150 -15.69 -10.32 -4.05
C LEU A 150 -17.08 -10.27 -3.42
N ASN A 151 -17.30 -9.30 -2.53
CA ASN A 151 -18.60 -9.11 -1.89
C ASN A 151 -19.60 -8.46 -2.86
N PRO A 152 -20.87 -8.92 -2.91
CA PRO A 152 -21.95 -8.27 -3.64
C PRO A 152 -22.14 -6.81 -3.26
N ASN A 153 -22.42 -5.97 -4.26
CA ASN A 153 -22.74 -4.55 -4.10
C ASN A 153 -21.69 -3.73 -3.33
N GLN A 154 -20.42 -4.14 -3.43
CA GLN A 154 -19.29 -3.43 -2.83
C GLN A 154 -18.41 -2.86 -3.94
N GLY A 155 -18.33 -1.53 -4.02
CA GLY A 155 -17.40 -0.80 -4.87
C GLY A 155 -16.00 -0.87 -4.28
N ARG A 156 -15.03 -1.25 -5.09
CA ARG A 156 -13.64 -1.51 -4.67
C ARG A 156 -12.64 -0.79 -5.55
N GLY A 157 -11.41 -0.70 -5.08
CA GLY A 157 -10.36 0.03 -5.78
C GLY A 157 -8.96 -0.30 -5.28
N ALA A 158 -8.02 0.55 -5.66
CA ALA A 158 -6.65 0.54 -5.16
C ALA A 158 -6.27 1.98 -4.82
N PRO A 159 -6.82 2.57 -3.73
CA PRO A 159 -6.47 3.92 -3.32
C PRO A 159 -5.03 3.94 -2.80
N GLU A 160 -4.50 5.14 -2.57
CA GLU A 160 -3.09 5.36 -2.20
C GLU A 160 -2.98 6.30 -0.99
N ILE A 161 -1.99 6.01 -0.12
CA ILE A 161 -1.61 6.84 1.01
C ILE A 161 -0.10 7.05 0.99
N ASP A 162 0.33 8.30 0.91
CA ASP A 162 1.74 8.66 1.01
C ASP A 162 2.11 8.93 2.46
N VAL A 163 2.88 8.04 3.10
CA VAL A 163 3.46 8.31 4.43
C VAL A 163 4.47 9.46 4.33
N LEU A 164 5.29 9.41 3.29
CA LEU A 164 6.22 10.44 2.87
C LEU A 164 6.37 10.33 1.35
N GLU A 165 6.08 11.40 0.63
CA GLU A 165 6.43 11.47 -0.79
C GLU A 165 6.95 12.86 -1.14
N GLY A 166 8.22 12.98 -1.50
CA GLY A 166 8.81 14.27 -1.83
C GLY A 166 10.27 14.40 -1.46
N GLY A 167 10.84 15.52 -1.87
CA GLY A 167 12.26 15.81 -1.69
C GLY A 167 12.57 17.26 -1.95
N ALA A 168 13.85 17.60 -1.84
CA ALA A 168 14.31 18.97 -1.73
C ALA A 168 13.56 19.74 -0.63
N THR A 169 12.88 20.83 -0.99
CA THR A 169 12.29 21.77 -0.03
C THR A 169 10.98 21.30 0.60
N LEU A 170 10.31 20.30 0.02
CA LEU A 170 8.94 19.92 0.39
C LEU A 170 8.78 18.39 0.42
N VAL A 171 8.03 17.92 1.41
CA VAL A 171 7.46 16.56 1.42
C VAL A 171 5.94 16.69 1.41
N SER A 172 5.29 15.87 0.60
CA SER A 172 3.84 15.71 0.53
C SER A 172 3.39 14.62 1.51
N ALA A 173 2.30 14.90 2.20
CA ALA A 173 1.45 13.94 2.89
C ALA A 173 0.12 13.90 2.13
N SER A 174 -0.29 12.74 1.62
CA SER A 174 -1.41 12.69 0.68
C SER A 174 -2.28 11.42 0.74
N LEU A 175 -3.54 11.59 0.33
CA LEU A 175 -4.46 10.53 -0.05
C LEU A 175 -4.87 10.74 -1.50
N GLN A 176 -4.66 9.75 -2.37
CA GLN A 176 -5.23 9.73 -3.71
C GLN A 176 -6.55 8.97 -3.64
N ILE A 177 -7.61 9.61 -4.13
CA ILE A 177 -8.99 9.13 -4.02
C ILE A 177 -9.78 9.37 -5.31
N GLY A 178 -10.74 8.49 -5.56
CA GLY A 178 -11.59 8.54 -6.75
C GLY A 178 -13.01 8.09 -6.44
N PRO A 179 -14.03 8.61 -7.16
CA PRO A 179 -13.93 9.59 -8.25
C PRO A 179 -13.70 11.02 -7.75
N GLY A 180 -12.85 11.78 -8.43
CA GLY A 180 -12.51 13.16 -8.04
C GLY A 180 -13.70 14.12 -8.11
N MET A 181 -13.61 15.24 -7.39
CA MET A 181 -14.68 16.24 -7.35
C MET A 181 -14.91 16.91 -8.72
N PRO A 182 -16.18 17.18 -9.09
CA PRO A 182 -16.53 18.03 -10.23
C PRO A 182 -16.01 19.47 -10.09
N ASP A 183 -15.89 20.19 -11.21
CA ASP A 183 -15.39 21.58 -11.26
C ASP A 183 -16.18 22.56 -10.38
N ASP A 184 -17.47 22.29 -10.18
CA ASP A 184 -18.36 23.12 -9.36
C ASP A 184 -17.91 23.20 -7.90
N TYR A 185 -17.06 22.27 -7.44
CA TYR A 185 -16.52 22.22 -6.08
C TYR A 185 -15.03 22.57 -6.00
N ARG A 186 -14.37 22.89 -7.12
CA ARG A 186 -12.93 23.19 -7.18
C ARG A 186 -12.64 24.68 -7.09
N ILE A 187 -11.37 25.08 -7.11
CA ILE A 187 -11.00 26.48 -7.27
C ILE A 187 -11.66 27.08 -8.53
N MET A 188 -12.05 28.37 -8.49
CA MET A 188 -12.62 29.00 -9.66
C MET A 188 -11.59 29.08 -10.79
N GLY A 189 -12.06 28.94 -12.03
CA GLY A 189 -11.23 29.19 -13.21
C GLY A 189 -10.68 30.62 -13.24
N PHE A 190 -9.64 30.82 -14.05
CA PHE A 190 -8.95 32.09 -14.21
C PHE A 190 -9.15 32.68 -15.60
N ASP A 191 -8.93 33.98 -15.73
CA ASP A 191 -8.98 34.71 -16.99
C ASP A 191 -7.60 34.69 -17.67
N TYR A 192 -7.45 33.89 -18.73
CA TYR A 192 -6.21 33.77 -19.51
C TYR A 192 -5.73 35.10 -20.11
N SER A 193 -6.58 36.13 -20.22
CA SER A 193 -6.15 37.47 -20.66
C SER A 193 -5.42 38.27 -19.59
N LYS A 194 -5.53 37.86 -18.31
CA LYS A 194 -4.97 38.55 -17.14
C LYS A 194 -3.98 37.70 -16.35
N ASP A 195 -4.13 36.38 -16.45
CA ASP A 195 -3.46 35.43 -15.58
C ASP A 195 -2.73 34.35 -16.39
N SER A 196 -1.47 34.11 -16.00
CA SER A 196 -0.74 32.92 -16.41
C SER A 196 -1.24 31.71 -15.63
N PRO A 197 -1.42 30.51 -16.22
CA PRO A 197 -1.82 29.31 -15.50
C PRO A 197 -0.98 28.99 -14.25
N ALA A 198 0.29 29.40 -14.25
CA ALA A 198 1.19 29.20 -13.12
C ALA A 198 0.80 29.99 -11.86
N CYS A 199 -0.03 31.04 -12.00
CA CYS A 199 -0.42 31.90 -10.88
C CYS A 199 -1.20 31.16 -9.80
N ILE A 200 -1.97 30.12 -10.16
CA ILE A 200 -2.76 29.32 -9.22
C ILE A 200 -1.85 28.71 -8.17
N TYR A 201 -0.74 28.12 -8.61
CA TYR A 201 0.24 27.49 -7.73
C TYR A 201 0.99 28.49 -6.85
N GLY A 202 1.05 29.77 -7.27
CA GLY A 202 1.65 30.86 -6.48
C GLY A 202 0.66 31.60 -5.59
N GLY A 203 -0.65 31.41 -5.76
CA GLY A 203 -1.68 32.24 -5.13
C GLY A 203 -1.59 33.72 -5.55
N THR A 204 -1.15 33.99 -6.79
CA THR A 204 -0.89 35.34 -7.32
C THR A 204 -1.74 35.72 -8.54
N CYS A 205 -2.81 34.98 -8.83
CA CYS A 205 -3.77 35.32 -9.87
C CYS A 205 -4.51 36.62 -9.52
N ASN A 206 -4.74 37.44 -10.54
CA ASN A 206 -5.55 38.65 -10.46
C ASN A 206 -7.05 38.33 -10.48
N THR A 207 -7.46 37.20 -11.09
CA THR A 207 -8.86 36.78 -11.13
C THR A 207 -9.37 36.45 -9.72
N PRO A 208 -10.46 37.12 -9.25
CA PRO A 208 -11.06 36.81 -7.96
C PRO A 208 -11.54 35.37 -7.86
N GLY A 209 -11.07 34.66 -6.84
CA GLY A 209 -11.41 33.26 -6.59
C GLY A 209 -10.44 32.23 -7.18
N ALA A 210 -9.45 32.67 -7.97
CA ALA A 210 -8.50 31.76 -8.63
C ALA A 210 -7.26 31.41 -7.79
N ASN A 211 -7.07 32.03 -6.62
CA ASN A 211 -5.88 31.81 -5.77
C ASN A 211 -6.07 30.73 -4.72
N TYR A 212 -7.15 30.81 -3.96
CA TYR A 212 -7.48 29.83 -2.93
C TYR A 212 -8.98 29.54 -2.98
N ILE A 213 -9.34 28.33 -2.57
CA ILE A 213 -10.72 27.88 -2.49
C ILE A 213 -11.46 28.71 -1.44
N ASP A 214 -12.67 29.15 -1.78
CA ASP A 214 -13.53 30.00 -0.94
C ASP A 214 -12.91 31.36 -0.51
N VAL A 215 -11.90 31.85 -1.26
CA VAL A 215 -11.25 33.15 -1.08
C VAL A 215 -11.26 33.97 -2.38
N PRO A 216 -11.89 35.16 -2.45
CA PRO A 216 -12.67 35.80 -1.39
C PRO A 216 -14.01 35.10 -1.13
N THR A 217 -14.44 35.07 0.13
CA THR A 217 -15.63 34.32 0.57
C THR A 217 -16.91 34.78 -0.15
N ALA A 218 -17.10 36.09 -0.29
CA ALA A 218 -18.29 36.64 -0.95
C ALA A 218 -18.35 36.33 -2.45
N VAL A 219 -17.20 36.14 -3.11
CA VAL A 219 -17.14 35.79 -4.53
C VAL A 219 -17.65 34.37 -4.74
N TYR A 220 -17.19 33.42 -3.93
CA TYR A 220 -17.66 32.04 -3.94
C TYR A 220 -19.14 31.92 -3.59
N GLN A 221 -19.56 32.56 -2.49
CA GLN A 221 -20.96 32.55 -2.07
C GLN A 221 -21.90 33.08 -3.15
N LYS A 222 -21.52 34.18 -3.82
CA LYS A 222 -22.35 34.79 -4.89
C LYS A 222 -22.43 33.92 -6.13
N LYS A 223 -21.32 33.26 -6.53
CA LYS A 223 -21.29 32.49 -7.79
C LYS A 223 -21.89 31.08 -7.65
N ARG A 224 -21.74 30.43 -6.49
CA ARG A 224 -22.12 29.02 -6.30
C ARG A 224 -23.26 28.81 -5.32
N GLY A 225 -23.31 29.59 -4.24
CA GLY A 225 -24.30 29.42 -3.17
C GLY A 225 -24.09 28.18 -2.30
N HIS A 226 -22.98 27.47 -2.45
CA HIS A 226 -22.54 26.37 -1.58
C HIS A 226 -21.02 26.46 -1.36
N LYS A 227 -20.51 25.72 -0.37
CA LYS A 227 -19.08 25.60 -0.07
C LYS A 227 -18.34 24.79 -1.14
N SER A 228 -17.05 25.05 -1.26
CA SER A 228 -16.15 24.37 -2.20
C SER A 228 -15.19 23.46 -1.43
N TRP A 229 -14.61 22.45 -2.07
CA TRP A 229 -13.56 21.57 -1.52
C TRP A 229 -13.97 20.70 -0.30
N TYR A 230 -13.04 19.84 0.11
CA TYR A 230 -13.10 19.07 1.35
C TYR A 230 -13.07 20.02 2.56
N GLN A 231 -13.83 19.69 3.61
CA GLN A 231 -13.99 20.54 4.79
C GLN A 231 -13.36 19.87 6.03
N GLY A 232 -12.87 20.66 6.98
CA GLY A 232 -12.40 20.14 8.27
C GLY A 232 -11.04 19.44 8.23
N LEU A 233 -10.25 19.66 7.18
CA LEU A 233 -8.86 19.20 7.13
C LEU A 233 -8.06 19.85 8.28
N ARG A 234 -7.15 19.09 8.88
CA ARG A 234 -6.43 19.48 10.09
C ARG A 234 -4.95 19.62 9.81
N TYR A 235 -4.37 20.76 10.19
CA TYR A 235 -2.97 21.11 9.92
C TYR A 235 -2.29 21.56 11.20
N SER A 236 -1.05 21.15 11.42
CA SER A 236 -0.26 21.49 12.60
C SER A 236 1.20 21.75 12.22
N ALA A 237 1.90 22.51 13.05
CA ALA A 237 3.25 22.96 12.76
C ALA A 237 4.27 21.82 12.83
N ASN A 238 5.21 21.80 11.88
CA ASN A 238 6.45 21.05 12.00
C ASN A 238 7.43 21.81 12.91
N ASN A 239 7.46 21.40 14.17
CA ASN A 239 8.26 22.01 15.24
C ASN A 239 9.77 21.69 15.18
N PHE A 240 10.22 20.85 14.25
CA PHE A 240 11.66 20.59 14.05
C PHE A 240 12.34 21.71 13.28
N CYS A 241 11.57 22.53 12.58
CA CYS A 241 12.12 23.72 11.97
C CYS A 241 12.38 24.82 12.99
N GLN A 242 13.44 25.57 12.77
CA GLN A 242 13.73 26.79 13.51
C GLN A 242 12.53 27.77 13.44
N SER A 243 12.17 28.36 14.58
CA SER A 243 11.10 29.36 14.65
C SER A 243 11.49 30.66 13.94
N ASP A 244 10.53 31.23 13.22
CA ASP A 244 10.51 32.58 12.68
C ASP A 244 9.37 33.37 13.35
N PRO A 245 9.69 34.42 14.14
CA PRO A 245 8.67 35.28 14.76
C PRO A 245 7.67 35.88 13.77
N LYS A 246 8.05 36.08 12.50
CA LYS A 246 7.16 36.63 11.46
C LYS A 246 6.12 35.63 10.97
N ALA A 247 6.35 34.34 11.19
CA ALA A 247 5.42 33.28 10.82
C ALA A 247 4.43 32.95 11.96
N LYS A 248 4.56 33.56 13.14
CA LYS A 248 3.65 33.33 14.27
C LYS A 248 2.27 33.91 13.97
N GLN A 249 1.25 33.12 14.27
CA GLN A 249 -0.14 33.52 14.14
C GLN A 249 -0.85 33.59 15.50
N SER A 250 -1.95 34.34 15.52
CA SER A 250 -2.90 34.40 16.64
C SER A 250 -4.21 33.77 16.21
N TYR A 251 -4.71 32.83 17.01
CA TYR A 251 -6.02 32.21 16.79
C TYR A 251 -7.13 33.26 16.69
N ASP A 252 -7.21 34.21 17.63
CA ASP A 252 -8.27 35.21 17.67
C ASP A 252 -8.34 36.05 16.39
N LYS A 253 -7.19 36.44 15.84
CA LYS A 253 -7.13 37.21 14.58
C LYS A 253 -7.66 36.40 13.41
N VAL A 254 -7.14 35.18 13.22
CA VAL A 254 -7.52 34.32 12.09
C VAL A 254 -9.00 33.93 12.20
N ALA A 255 -9.45 33.51 13.39
CA ALA A 255 -10.84 33.15 13.63
C ALA A 255 -11.80 34.33 13.40
N ALA A 256 -11.42 35.55 13.83
CA ALA A 256 -12.21 36.75 13.56
C ALA A 256 -12.28 37.06 12.06
N SER A 257 -11.18 36.91 11.31
CA SER A 257 -11.14 37.11 9.86
C SER A 257 -12.04 36.10 9.12
N LEU A 258 -11.92 34.80 9.44
CA LEU A 258 -12.77 33.78 8.83
C LEU A 258 -14.26 33.98 9.14
N LYS A 259 -14.58 34.39 10.37
CA LYS A 259 -15.96 34.72 10.77
C LYS A 259 -16.52 35.92 10.01
N ALA A 260 -15.70 36.93 9.73
CA ALA A 260 -16.08 38.07 8.91
C ALA A 260 -16.20 37.72 7.41
N GLY A 261 -15.54 36.64 6.98
CA GLY A 261 -15.37 36.26 5.58
C GLY A 261 -14.18 36.98 4.97
N VAL A 262 -13.24 36.23 4.39
CA VAL A 262 -12.03 36.79 3.78
C VAL A 262 -12.42 37.61 2.55
N THR A 263 -12.01 38.87 2.51
CA THR A 263 -12.37 39.82 1.45
C THR A 263 -11.28 39.96 0.40
N GLU A 264 -10.05 39.69 0.81
CA GLU A 264 -8.84 39.73 0.03
C GLU A 264 -8.83 38.61 -1.01
N ASN A 265 -8.14 38.86 -2.13
CA ASN A 265 -8.01 37.87 -3.19
C ASN A 265 -6.94 36.81 -2.89
N SER A 266 -6.13 36.99 -1.86
CA SER A 266 -5.02 36.09 -1.53
C SER A 266 -4.85 36.02 -0.01
N CYS A 267 -4.44 34.87 0.49
CA CYS A 267 -4.23 34.63 1.91
C CYS A 267 -2.98 35.33 2.43
N SER A 268 -3.03 35.70 3.72
CA SER A 268 -1.88 36.16 4.49
C SER A 268 -1.97 35.62 5.92
N GLY A 269 -0.86 35.73 6.66
CA GLY A 269 -0.76 35.18 8.02
C GLY A 269 -1.74 35.80 9.05
N ASP A 270 -2.31 36.97 8.79
CA ASP A 270 -3.28 37.59 9.70
C ASP A 270 -4.75 37.26 9.35
N ILE A 271 -5.03 36.79 8.12
CA ILE A 271 -6.40 36.64 7.61
C ILE A 271 -6.79 35.19 7.28
N CYS A 272 -5.81 34.31 7.03
CA CYS A 272 -6.04 32.89 6.75
C CYS A 272 -5.29 32.01 7.76
N PRO A 273 -5.71 30.75 7.95
CA PRO A 273 -4.91 29.74 8.61
C PRO A 273 -3.53 29.60 7.96
N ALA A 274 -2.51 29.18 8.71
CA ALA A 274 -1.14 29.06 8.20
C ALA A 274 -1.02 28.10 7.01
N SER A 275 -1.94 27.14 6.87
CA SER A 275 -2.00 26.25 5.73
C SER A 275 -2.48 26.93 4.45
N ASN A 276 -3.13 28.10 4.55
CA ASN A 276 -3.98 28.77 3.55
C ASN A 276 -5.34 28.09 3.27
N ASP A 277 -5.72 27.08 4.06
CA ASP A 277 -7.01 26.40 3.91
C ASP A 277 -8.05 27.05 4.82
N VAL A 278 -8.90 27.92 4.26
CA VAL A 278 -9.95 28.63 5.01
C VAL A 278 -11.12 27.73 5.43
N ASN A 279 -11.16 26.49 4.95
CA ASN A 279 -12.16 25.48 5.33
C ASN A 279 -11.57 24.42 6.29
N GLY A 280 -10.31 24.58 6.71
CA GLY A 280 -9.66 23.72 7.70
C GLY A 280 -10.25 23.87 9.11
N ASP A 281 -10.04 22.84 9.93
CA ASP A 281 -10.42 22.82 11.34
C ASP A 281 -9.53 23.79 12.14
N LEU A 282 -10.15 24.58 13.03
CA LEU A 282 -9.47 25.51 13.96
C LEU A 282 -9.70 25.16 15.43
N SER A 283 -10.24 23.98 15.73
CA SER A 283 -10.41 23.50 17.10
C SER A 283 -9.08 23.20 17.78
N LEU A 284 -9.12 23.01 19.11
CA LEU A 284 -7.96 22.64 19.88
C LEU A 284 -7.44 21.26 19.47
N ILE A 285 -6.13 21.14 19.33
CA ILE A 285 -5.47 19.84 19.14
C ILE A 285 -5.75 18.98 20.37
N ASP A 286 -6.28 17.77 20.15
CA ASP A 286 -6.74 16.83 21.19
C ASP A 286 -7.77 17.42 22.19
N GLY A 287 -8.45 18.52 21.84
CA GLY A 287 -9.46 19.16 22.70
C GLY A 287 -8.90 19.79 23.99
N LYS A 288 -7.58 19.99 24.11
CA LYS A 288 -6.92 20.46 25.33
C LYS A 288 -5.79 21.46 25.04
N GLY A 289 -5.43 22.25 26.04
CA GLY A 289 -4.33 23.23 25.92
C GLY A 289 -4.70 24.46 25.09
N GLU A 290 -3.68 25.08 24.48
CA GLU A 290 -3.80 26.37 23.74
C GLU A 290 -3.46 26.23 22.24
N ASN A 291 -3.06 25.05 21.80
CA ASN A 291 -2.68 24.82 20.39
C ASN A 291 -3.94 24.50 19.59
N HIS A 292 -4.13 25.25 18.51
CA HIS A 292 -5.23 25.06 17.57
C HIS A 292 -4.72 24.46 16.27
N TRP A 293 -5.54 23.61 15.65
CA TRP A 293 -5.36 23.26 14.25
C TRP A 293 -5.38 24.53 13.38
N GLY A 294 -4.63 24.52 12.29
CA GLY A 294 -4.54 25.64 11.33
C GLY A 294 -3.77 26.88 11.80
N ILE A 295 -3.33 26.97 13.05
CA ILE A 295 -2.64 28.15 13.61
C ILE A 295 -1.16 27.86 13.88
N ASN A 296 -0.27 28.65 13.28
CA ASN A 296 1.17 28.53 13.53
C ASN A 296 1.61 29.31 14.80
N THR A 297 1.21 28.86 15.98
CA THR A 297 1.56 29.51 17.26
C THR A 297 3.07 29.60 17.51
N ASN A 298 3.81 28.59 17.05
CA ASN A 298 5.28 28.51 17.25
C ASN A 298 6.08 29.27 16.19
N GLY A 299 5.46 29.63 15.06
CA GLY A 299 6.14 30.27 13.93
C GLY A 299 7.18 29.36 13.27
N THR A 300 6.99 28.04 13.31
CA THR A 300 7.92 27.06 12.72
C THR A 300 7.48 26.73 11.28
N CYS A 301 7.97 25.62 10.72
CA CYS A 301 7.47 25.12 9.44
C CYS A 301 5.99 24.77 9.57
N TYR A 302 5.23 24.98 8.50
CA TYR A 302 3.81 24.67 8.49
C TYR A 302 3.43 24.00 7.17
N PRO A 303 2.61 22.93 7.18
CA PRO A 303 2.06 22.33 5.97
C PRO A 303 1.12 23.31 5.27
N LEU A 304 1.33 23.50 3.97
CA LEU A 304 0.41 24.22 3.10
C LEU A 304 -0.49 23.22 2.38
N TRP A 305 -1.79 23.51 2.31
CA TRP A 305 -2.67 22.69 1.49
C TRP A 305 -2.30 22.84 0.01
N ASN A 306 -2.45 21.77 -0.76
CA ASN A 306 -2.18 21.82 -2.19
C ASN A 306 -3.45 22.11 -2.99
N VAL A 307 -3.36 23.07 -3.91
CA VAL A 307 -4.46 23.45 -4.81
C VAL A 307 -4.59 22.43 -5.95
N TYR A 308 -5.04 21.20 -5.64
CA TYR A 308 -5.26 20.18 -6.66
C TYR A 308 -6.52 20.50 -7.49
N THR A 309 -6.33 20.70 -8.79
CA THR A 309 -7.44 20.86 -9.74
C THR A 309 -8.03 19.52 -10.21
N GLY A 310 -7.53 18.40 -9.66
CA GLY A 310 -7.81 17.04 -10.09
C GLY A 310 -7.17 16.73 -11.45
N ALA A 311 -7.11 15.45 -11.79
CA ALA A 311 -6.59 14.97 -13.07
C ALA A 311 -7.54 13.95 -13.67
N TYR A 312 -7.70 13.95 -14.99
CA TYR A 312 -8.46 12.90 -15.69
C TYR A 312 -7.53 11.79 -16.13
N LEU A 313 -7.85 10.57 -15.71
CA LEU A 313 -7.30 9.35 -16.30
C LEU A 313 -8.16 8.97 -17.48
N CYS A 314 -7.53 8.77 -18.62
CA CYS A 314 -8.20 8.49 -19.88
C CYS A 314 -7.56 7.34 -20.63
N ASP A 315 -8.37 6.62 -21.40
CA ASP A 315 -7.89 5.70 -22.41
C ASP A 315 -7.21 6.46 -23.59
N PRO A 316 -6.34 5.79 -24.37
CA PRO A 316 -5.63 6.39 -25.51
C PRO A 316 -6.52 6.99 -26.61
N ASP A 317 -7.77 6.55 -26.74
CA ASP A 317 -8.66 6.97 -27.81
C ASP A 317 -9.66 8.05 -27.38
N ASN A 318 -9.58 8.48 -26.12
CA ASN A 318 -10.51 9.43 -25.51
C ASN A 318 -10.36 10.83 -26.11
N THR A 319 -11.49 11.48 -26.40
CA THR A 319 -11.53 12.85 -26.97
C THR A 319 -11.90 13.90 -25.92
N PHE A 320 -12.07 13.52 -24.65
CA PHE A 320 -12.50 14.45 -23.62
C PHE A 320 -11.43 15.50 -23.33
N TYR A 321 -11.80 16.77 -23.43
CA TYR A 321 -10.86 17.90 -23.43
C TYR A 321 -10.01 18.06 -22.16
N LYS A 322 -10.39 17.42 -21.05
CA LYS A 322 -9.60 17.43 -19.80
C LYS A 322 -8.62 16.28 -19.65
N CYS A 323 -8.62 15.32 -20.57
CA CYS A 323 -7.54 14.34 -20.64
C CYS A 323 -6.21 15.07 -20.84
N ALA A 324 -5.12 14.54 -20.29
CA ALA A 324 -3.80 15.16 -20.44
C ALA A 324 -3.34 15.26 -21.92
N SER A 325 -3.81 14.34 -22.76
CA SER A 325 -3.54 14.32 -24.21
C SER A 325 -4.75 13.76 -24.94
N PRO A 326 -5.82 14.57 -25.16
CA PRO A 326 -7.02 14.10 -25.82
C PRO A 326 -6.74 13.81 -27.30
N ARG A 327 -7.27 12.69 -27.82
CA ARG A 327 -7.11 12.31 -29.22
C ARG A 327 -7.85 13.32 -30.11
N ASN A 328 -7.17 13.83 -31.13
CA ASN A 328 -7.82 14.60 -32.18
C ASN A 328 -8.51 13.66 -33.18
N GLU A 329 -9.83 13.56 -33.10
CA GLU A 329 -10.60 12.64 -33.95
C GLU A 329 -10.62 12.99 -35.43
N SER A 330 -10.32 14.25 -35.79
CA SER A 330 -10.27 14.69 -37.19
C SER A 330 -8.97 14.26 -37.90
N THR A 331 -7.90 14.00 -37.14
CA THR A 331 -6.58 13.69 -37.70
C THR A 331 -6.04 12.31 -37.30
N THR A 332 -6.54 11.74 -36.20
CA THR A 332 -5.98 10.54 -35.58
C THR A 332 -7.06 9.46 -35.43
N PRO A 333 -7.00 8.36 -36.20
CA PRO A 333 -7.92 7.24 -36.06
C PRO A 333 -7.84 6.58 -34.67
N LYS A 334 -8.89 5.86 -34.28
CA LYS A 334 -8.89 5.06 -33.04
C LYS A 334 -7.86 3.92 -33.14
N SER A 335 -7.09 3.73 -32.08
CA SER A 335 -6.19 2.58 -31.91
C SER A 335 -6.95 1.31 -31.52
N ASN A 336 -8.07 1.45 -30.80
CA ASN A 336 -8.80 0.40 -30.10
C ASN A 336 -7.91 -0.43 -29.15
N ALA A 337 -6.86 0.19 -28.60
CA ALA A 337 -5.91 -0.49 -27.72
C ALA A 337 -6.55 -0.97 -26.41
N MET A 338 -7.61 -0.29 -25.94
CA MET A 338 -8.36 -0.69 -24.75
C MET A 338 -9.79 -0.12 -24.76
N SER A 339 -10.63 -0.59 -23.85
CA SER A 339 -12.00 -0.07 -23.65
C SER A 339 -11.98 1.41 -23.25
N GLN A 340 -12.95 2.18 -23.74
CA GLN A 340 -13.11 3.61 -23.42
C GLN A 340 -13.32 3.83 -21.92
N PHE A 341 -12.61 4.81 -21.34
CA PHE A 341 -12.91 5.35 -20.03
C PHE A 341 -12.34 6.76 -19.89
N ASN A 342 -13.02 7.59 -19.10
CA ASN A 342 -12.44 8.80 -18.55
C ASN A 342 -13.00 9.04 -17.14
N TYR A 343 -12.15 9.10 -16.13
CA TYR A 343 -12.61 9.45 -14.79
C TYR A 343 -11.61 10.39 -14.14
N GLN A 344 -12.14 11.25 -13.30
CA GLN A 344 -11.32 12.18 -12.53
C GLN A 344 -10.79 11.46 -11.29
N MET A 345 -9.52 11.65 -10.98
CA MET A 345 -8.94 11.38 -9.67
C MET A 345 -8.81 12.69 -8.88
N ASP A 346 -8.71 12.57 -7.57
CA ASP A 346 -8.30 13.64 -6.67
C ASP A 346 -7.11 13.23 -5.80
N ALA A 347 -6.48 14.23 -5.22
CA ALA A 347 -5.56 14.06 -4.11
C ALA A 347 -5.90 15.06 -3.00
N ILE A 348 -6.08 14.56 -1.77
CA ILE A 348 -6.12 15.40 -0.56
C ILE A 348 -4.72 15.40 0.01
N SER A 349 -4.08 16.56 0.06
CA SER A 349 -2.68 16.60 0.48
C SER A 349 -2.25 17.94 1.06
N ALA A 350 -1.17 17.85 1.82
CA ALA A 350 -0.45 19.00 2.34
C ALA A 350 1.05 18.84 2.10
N ASN A 351 1.67 19.90 1.58
CA ASN A 351 3.11 19.98 1.39
C ASN A 351 3.72 20.74 2.58
N TRP A 352 4.67 20.13 3.27
CA TRP A 352 5.35 20.76 4.39
C TRP A 352 6.85 20.95 4.14
N PRO A 353 7.43 22.09 4.58
CA PRO A 353 8.86 22.34 4.37
C PRO A 353 9.77 21.41 5.17
N VAL A 354 10.85 20.97 4.52
CA VAL A 354 11.82 20.03 5.08
C VAL A 354 12.99 20.76 5.71
N HIS A 355 13.39 20.36 6.92
CA HIS A 355 14.61 20.83 7.58
C HIS A 355 15.82 19.97 7.21
N LEU A 356 17.03 20.51 7.28
CA LEU A 356 18.26 19.81 6.87
C LEU A 356 18.46 18.46 7.60
N GLY A 357 17.98 18.34 8.84
CA GLY A 357 18.03 17.11 9.64
C GLY A 357 17.45 15.88 8.92
N ALA A 358 16.44 16.03 8.07
CA ALA A 358 15.87 14.92 7.30
C ALA A 358 16.86 14.30 6.29
N TYR A 359 17.87 15.05 5.87
CA TYR A 359 18.93 14.58 4.96
C TYR A 359 20.22 14.22 5.70
N ALA A 360 20.48 14.87 6.83
CA ALA A 360 21.70 14.70 7.61
C ALA A 360 21.61 13.55 8.63
N ASP A 361 20.42 13.24 9.14
CA ASP A 361 20.17 12.24 10.17
C ASP A 361 18.89 11.44 9.88
N PHE A 362 18.59 10.46 10.75
CA PHE A 362 17.32 9.74 10.73
C PHE A 362 16.22 10.57 11.39
N VAL A 363 15.08 10.63 10.72
CA VAL A 363 13.84 11.24 11.19
C VAL A 363 12.72 10.20 11.19
N THR A 364 11.87 10.23 12.21
CA THR A 364 10.72 9.33 12.37
C THR A 364 9.46 9.93 11.74
N TYR A 365 8.95 9.29 10.70
CA TYR A 365 7.70 9.62 10.02
C TYR A 365 6.63 8.63 10.47
N GLN A 366 5.46 9.14 10.82
CA GLN A 366 4.37 8.32 11.34
C GLN A 366 3.09 8.62 10.57
N LEU A 367 2.32 7.58 10.33
CA LEU A 367 0.99 7.66 9.75
C LEU A 367 0.07 6.75 10.55
N GLU A 368 -0.95 7.34 11.17
CA GLU A 368 -2.06 6.63 11.78
C GLU A 368 -3.25 6.66 10.83
N TRP A 369 -3.83 5.50 10.56
CA TRP A 369 -4.97 5.34 9.67
C TRP A 369 -6.04 4.54 10.39
N VAL A 370 -7.17 5.18 10.64
CA VAL A 370 -8.36 4.56 11.21
C VAL A 370 -9.44 4.54 10.11
N PRO A 371 -9.88 3.37 9.64
CA PRO A 371 -10.97 3.26 8.66
C PRO A 371 -12.34 3.60 9.30
N GLY A 372 -13.39 3.61 8.47
CA GLY A 372 -14.75 3.87 8.92
C GLY A 372 -15.15 5.35 8.91
N LYS A 373 -16.40 5.62 9.27
CA LYS A 373 -17.07 6.92 9.13
C LYS A 373 -16.54 7.98 10.09
N ASN A 374 -16.13 7.57 11.29
CA ASN A 374 -15.50 8.44 12.28
C ASN A 374 -13.97 8.30 12.30
N GLY A 375 -13.41 7.55 11.35
CA GLY A 375 -11.99 7.35 11.18
C GLY A 375 -11.25 8.60 10.65
N TYR A 376 -9.97 8.43 10.38
CA TYR A 376 -9.09 9.49 9.87
C TYR A 376 -7.79 8.90 9.32
N VAL A 377 -7.06 9.69 8.54
CA VAL A 377 -5.62 9.45 8.31
C VAL A 377 -4.86 10.66 8.84
N ARG A 378 -3.90 10.42 9.74
CA ARG A 378 -3.10 11.43 10.42
C ARG A 378 -1.63 11.16 10.20
N TRP A 379 -0.91 12.17 9.73
CA TRP A 379 0.53 12.21 9.65
C TRP A 379 1.12 12.87 10.88
N ALA A 380 2.18 12.28 11.40
CA ALA A 380 3.00 12.85 12.45
C ALA A 380 4.48 12.76 12.09
N LEU A 381 5.26 13.69 12.64
CA LEU A 381 6.71 13.72 12.54
C LEU A 381 7.28 13.73 13.95
N GLU A 382 8.04 12.70 14.28
CA GLU A 382 8.62 12.48 15.62
C GLU A 382 7.56 12.62 16.73
N GLY A 383 6.41 11.97 16.56
CA GLY A 383 5.31 11.96 17.52
C GLY A 383 4.41 13.21 17.51
N SER A 384 4.75 14.26 16.74
CA SER A 384 3.93 15.47 16.66
C SER A 384 3.02 15.46 15.42
N PRO A 385 1.71 15.68 15.55
CA PRO A 385 0.81 15.71 14.38
C PRO A 385 1.19 16.86 13.44
N LEU A 386 1.09 16.59 12.14
CA LEU A 386 1.36 17.53 11.05
C LEU A 386 0.14 17.80 10.19
N PHE A 387 -0.53 16.74 9.76
CA PHE A 387 -1.67 16.82 8.86
C PHE A 387 -2.65 15.70 9.20
N GLU A 388 -3.93 15.94 9.07
CA GLU A 388 -4.96 14.93 9.24
C GLU A 388 -6.13 15.19 8.28
N VAL A 389 -6.60 14.09 7.70
CA VAL A 389 -7.83 14.02 6.92
C VAL A 389 -8.84 13.19 7.72
N PRO A 390 -9.78 13.84 8.43
CA PRO A 390 -10.92 13.15 9.00
C PRO A 390 -11.74 12.45 7.90
N SER A 391 -12.29 11.27 8.18
CA SER A 391 -13.19 10.58 7.26
C SER A 391 -14.42 11.42 6.90
N GLU A 392 -14.90 12.22 7.86
CA GLU A 392 -15.98 13.19 7.62
C GLU A 392 -15.67 14.17 6.48
N SER A 393 -14.40 14.54 6.28
CA SER A 393 -14.00 15.44 5.20
C SER A 393 -14.31 14.91 3.80
N ILE A 394 -14.44 13.59 3.62
CA ILE A 394 -14.62 12.94 2.30
C ILE A 394 -16.01 12.33 2.08
N TRP A 395 -16.74 11.99 3.16
CA TRP A 395 -18.13 11.52 3.05
C TRP A 395 -19.15 12.63 3.32
N ASN A 396 -18.86 13.58 4.22
CA ASN A 396 -19.73 14.75 4.51
C ASN A 396 -19.27 15.97 3.72
N ILE A 397 -19.33 15.85 2.40
CA ILE A 397 -18.82 16.87 1.47
C ILE A 397 -19.88 17.89 1.09
N PRO A 398 -19.48 19.13 0.74
CA PRO A 398 -20.40 20.13 0.21
C PRO A 398 -21.16 19.62 -1.01
N GLN A 399 -22.45 19.95 -1.07
CA GLN A 399 -23.35 19.59 -2.16
C GLN A 399 -24.00 20.85 -2.75
N ASN A 400 -24.11 20.91 -4.07
CA ASN A 400 -25.03 21.81 -4.74
C ASN A 400 -26.47 21.29 -4.64
N LYS A 401 -27.43 22.06 -5.14
CA LYS A 401 -28.87 21.71 -5.09
C LYS A 401 -29.18 20.33 -5.70
N ASN A 402 -28.40 19.90 -6.69
CA ASN A 402 -28.60 18.66 -7.42
C ASN A 402 -27.78 17.49 -6.84
N LYS A 403 -27.04 17.71 -5.74
CA LYS A 403 -26.18 16.71 -5.08
C LYS A 403 -25.18 16.04 -6.04
N THR A 404 -24.50 16.84 -6.85
CA THR A 404 -23.59 16.30 -7.88
C THR A 404 -22.18 15.99 -7.36
N ASN A 405 -21.91 16.07 -6.06
CA ASN A 405 -20.59 15.71 -5.52
C ASN A 405 -20.62 14.25 -5.03
N PRO A 406 -19.82 13.34 -5.61
CA PRO A 406 -19.80 11.94 -5.18
C PRO A 406 -19.15 11.79 -3.80
N GLU A 407 -19.95 11.34 -2.84
CA GLU A 407 -19.51 10.97 -1.49
C GLU A 407 -18.61 9.73 -1.56
N LYS A 408 -17.43 9.83 -0.96
CA LYS A 408 -16.44 8.76 -0.95
C LYS A 408 -16.49 8.02 0.38
N THR A 409 -15.88 6.84 0.41
CA THR A 409 -15.58 6.14 1.66
C THR A 409 -14.16 6.42 2.08
N MET A 410 -13.89 6.24 3.37
CA MET A 410 -12.51 6.17 3.84
C MET A 410 -11.78 5.04 3.13
N LEU A 411 -10.46 5.17 3.03
CA LEU A 411 -9.66 4.09 2.47
C LEU A 411 -9.81 2.90 3.40
N GLU A 412 -10.28 1.79 2.85
CA GLU A 412 -10.64 0.57 3.59
C GLU A 412 -10.01 -0.69 2.97
N GLU A 413 -9.39 -0.57 1.79
CA GLU A 413 -8.68 -1.67 1.13
C GLU A 413 -7.50 -2.17 1.97
N PRO A 414 -7.19 -3.48 2.02
CA PRO A 414 -5.91 -3.94 2.57
C PRO A 414 -4.77 -3.35 1.73
N MET A 415 -3.87 -2.59 2.35
CA MET A 415 -2.81 -1.89 1.66
C MET A 415 -1.45 -2.54 1.90
N TYR A 416 -0.60 -2.57 0.87
CA TYR A 416 0.78 -3.02 0.96
C TYR A 416 1.73 -1.83 0.96
N LEU A 417 2.92 -2.01 1.53
CA LEU A 417 3.95 -0.96 1.62
C LEU A 417 4.80 -0.94 0.36
N ILE A 418 5.14 0.27 -0.08
CA ILE A 418 6.06 0.55 -1.16
C ILE A 418 7.06 1.61 -0.68
N PHE A 419 8.33 1.39 -1.02
CA PHE A 419 9.37 2.40 -0.79
C PHE A 419 10.36 2.42 -1.95
N ASN A 420 10.64 3.61 -2.42
CA ASN A 420 11.45 3.84 -3.61
C ASN A 420 12.15 5.20 -3.56
N VAL A 421 13.07 5.39 -4.50
CA VAL A 421 13.63 6.71 -4.81
C VAL A 421 13.36 6.96 -6.28
N ALA A 422 12.67 8.04 -6.60
CA ALA A 422 12.44 8.51 -7.96
C ALA A 422 13.29 9.76 -8.25
N VAL A 423 13.25 10.22 -9.49
CA VAL A 423 13.75 11.53 -9.93
C VAL A 423 12.70 12.16 -10.83
N SER A 424 12.61 13.49 -10.82
CA SER A 424 11.57 14.20 -11.56
C SER A 424 12.13 15.36 -12.37
N SER A 425 11.63 15.55 -13.60
CA SER A 425 11.98 16.72 -14.43
C SER A 425 11.14 17.95 -14.12
N SER A 426 10.01 17.79 -13.44
CA SER A 426 8.99 18.84 -13.30
C SER A 426 8.81 19.34 -11.86
N TRP A 427 9.14 18.53 -10.86
CA TRP A 427 8.84 18.81 -9.44
C TRP A 427 9.98 19.57 -8.72
N GLY A 428 9.80 19.92 -7.44
CA GLY A 428 10.78 20.73 -6.69
C GLY A 428 12.15 20.06 -6.52
N ALA A 429 12.19 18.73 -6.35
CA ALA A 429 13.42 17.95 -6.41
C ALA A 429 13.69 17.54 -7.86
N LYS A 430 14.77 18.06 -8.44
CA LYS A 430 15.18 17.76 -9.81
C LYS A 430 16.61 17.26 -9.84
N PRO A 431 16.91 16.22 -10.63
CA PRO A 431 18.29 15.88 -10.91
C PRO A 431 18.96 17.00 -11.70
N PRO A 432 20.30 17.14 -11.61
CA PRO A 432 21.03 17.98 -12.52
C PRO A 432 20.74 17.58 -13.98
N ASN A 433 20.64 18.59 -14.84
CA ASN A 433 20.33 18.44 -16.26
C ASN A 433 19.12 17.52 -16.55
N PRO A 434 17.88 17.89 -16.14
CA PRO A 434 16.71 17.05 -16.37
C PRO A 434 16.54 16.62 -17.82
N GLY A 435 16.34 15.32 -18.04
CA GLY A 435 16.25 14.72 -19.37
C GLY A 435 17.60 14.48 -20.07
N LYS A 436 18.72 14.57 -19.35
CA LYS A 436 20.08 14.25 -19.81
C LYS A 436 20.88 13.55 -18.72
N GLU A 437 22.10 13.10 -19.03
CA GLU A 437 23.04 12.61 -18.02
C GLU A 437 23.37 13.70 -16.98
N CYS A 438 23.70 13.27 -15.75
CA CYS A 438 23.91 14.18 -14.62
C CYS A 438 24.85 15.34 -14.93
N ARG A 439 26.00 15.07 -15.55
CA ARG A 439 27.03 16.10 -15.82
C ARG A 439 26.71 16.99 -17.01
N GLY A 440 25.75 16.64 -17.86
CA GLY A 440 25.50 17.37 -19.11
C GLY A 440 26.79 17.44 -19.95
N ASP A 441 27.28 18.66 -20.22
CA ASP A 441 28.54 18.89 -20.93
C ASP A 441 29.79 18.91 -20.01
N GLY A 442 29.61 18.81 -18.70
CA GLY A 442 30.69 18.80 -17.71
C GLY A 442 31.31 20.17 -17.38
N SER A 443 30.74 21.28 -17.88
CA SER A 443 31.32 22.62 -17.68
C SER A 443 30.98 23.27 -16.34
N ASP A 444 29.88 22.87 -15.68
CA ASP A 444 29.45 23.44 -14.39
C ASP A 444 30.10 22.70 -13.21
N PRO A 445 31.05 23.34 -12.49
CA PRO A 445 31.75 22.70 -11.37
C PRO A 445 30.83 22.36 -10.19
N VAL A 446 29.70 23.06 -10.01
CA VAL A 446 28.75 22.76 -8.93
C VAL A 446 27.96 21.51 -9.27
N THR A 447 27.46 21.43 -10.50
CA THR A 447 26.81 20.22 -11.02
C THR A 447 27.73 19.02 -10.94
N ASN A 448 28.99 19.15 -11.35
CA ASN A 448 29.97 18.07 -11.27
C ASN A 448 30.13 17.55 -9.85
N LYS A 449 30.29 18.43 -8.85
CA LYS A 449 30.34 18.01 -7.42
C LYS A 449 29.08 17.28 -6.95
N ILE A 450 27.91 17.72 -7.37
CA ILE A 450 26.64 17.04 -7.04
C ILE A 450 26.62 15.65 -7.70
N CYS A 451 27.03 15.55 -8.96
CA CYS A 451 27.11 14.27 -9.67
C CYS A 451 28.16 13.34 -9.07
N ASP A 452 29.27 13.86 -8.53
CA ASP A 452 30.29 13.09 -7.80
C ASP A 452 29.76 12.51 -6.48
N SER A 453 28.63 13.02 -5.99
CA SER A 453 27.97 12.53 -4.78
C SER A 453 27.04 11.34 -5.03
N PHE A 454 26.81 10.94 -6.28
CA PHE A 454 26.20 9.65 -6.57
C PHE A 454 27.21 8.53 -6.30
N PRO A 455 26.81 7.41 -5.67
CA PRO A 455 25.44 7.07 -5.27
C PRO A 455 24.91 7.82 -4.06
N MET A 456 23.62 8.17 -4.12
CA MET A 456 22.85 8.67 -2.97
C MET A 456 22.02 7.54 -2.35
N TYR A 457 21.70 7.65 -1.07
CA TYR A 457 21.07 6.58 -0.31
C TYR A 457 19.85 7.09 0.45
N LEU A 458 18.69 6.47 0.21
CA LEU A 458 17.59 6.49 1.18
C LEU A 458 17.90 5.42 2.21
N LYS A 459 18.18 5.80 3.46
CA LYS A 459 18.45 4.85 4.54
C LYS A 459 17.21 4.68 5.40
N MET A 460 16.94 3.46 5.81
CA MET A 460 15.80 3.10 6.65
C MET A 460 16.28 2.22 7.79
N ASP A 461 16.16 2.72 9.01
CA ASP A 461 16.50 1.95 10.21
C ASP A 461 15.41 0.91 10.46
N HIS A 462 14.16 1.35 10.49
CA HIS A 462 13.02 0.44 10.63
C HIS A 462 11.75 0.99 9.99
N ILE A 463 10.85 0.06 9.67
CA ILE A 463 9.43 0.31 9.47
C ILE A 463 8.69 -0.58 10.46
N ARG A 464 7.79 -0.01 11.26
CA ARG A 464 6.99 -0.72 12.26
C ARG A 464 5.51 -0.50 11.97
N LEU A 465 4.73 -1.56 12.11
CA LEU A 465 3.26 -1.52 12.06
C LEU A 465 2.72 -1.81 13.45
N TYR A 466 1.77 -1.00 13.89
CA TYR A 466 1.01 -1.19 15.12
C TYR A 466 -0.47 -1.28 14.76
N GLN A 467 -1.16 -2.27 15.34
CA GLN A 467 -2.60 -2.47 15.17
C GLN A 467 -3.26 -2.41 16.55
N ASP A 468 -4.39 -1.72 16.63
CA ASP A 468 -5.25 -1.83 17.79
C ASP A 468 -6.02 -3.16 17.72
N LEU A 469 -5.98 -3.92 18.80
CA LEU A 469 -6.63 -5.24 18.92
C LEU A 469 -7.76 -5.21 19.94
N ALA A 470 -8.16 -4.01 20.38
CA ALA A 470 -9.28 -3.84 21.30
C ALA A 470 -10.59 -4.34 20.68
N ASP A 471 -11.50 -4.79 21.54
CA ASP A 471 -12.83 -5.31 21.17
C ASP A 471 -13.94 -4.25 21.25
N ASP A 472 -13.58 -3.01 21.63
CA ASP A 472 -14.46 -1.85 21.74
C ASP A 472 -14.34 -0.86 20.56
N LEU A 473 -13.66 -1.27 19.49
CA LEU A 473 -13.57 -0.49 18.25
C LEU A 473 -14.94 -0.35 17.56
N GLU A 474 -15.11 0.73 16.80
CA GLU A 474 -16.32 0.94 16.00
C GLU A 474 -16.53 -0.21 14.98
N ALA A 475 -17.80 -0.49 14.64
CA ALA A 475 -18.16 -1.65 13.82
C ALA A 475 -17.59 -1.60 12.39
N ASP A 476 -17.30 -0.41 11.87
CA ASP A 476 -16.66 -0.13 10.58
C ASP A 476 -15.15 0.14 10.71
N ASN A 477 -14.56 -0.13 11.88
CA ASN A 477 -13.12 -0.20 12.03
C ASN A 477 -12.61 -1.57 11.57
N TYR A 478 -12.19 -1.66 10.30
CA TYR A 478 -11.74 -2.90 9.66
C TYR A 478 -10.29 -3.29 9.97
N MET A 479 -9.72 -2.85 11.10
CA MET A 479 -8.32 -3.09 11.39
C MET A 479 -7.95 -4.58 11.33
N SER A 480 -7.05 -4.93 10.41
CA SER A 480 -6.59 -6.31 10.26
C SER A 480 -5.21 -6.40 9.62
N VAL A 481 -4.47 -7.46 9.91
CA VAL A 481 -3.23 -7.82 9.21
C VAL A 481 -3.52 -8.93 8.21
N GLY A 482 -3.22 -8.70 6.95
CA GLY A 482 -3.45 -9.63 5.85
C GLY A 482 -3.86 -8.92 4.56
N CYS A 483 -3.66 -9.61 3.44
CA CYS A 483 -4.03 -9.09 2.12
C CYS A 483 -5.44 -9.50 1.68
N ASP A 484 -6.07 -10.46 2.37
CA ASP A 484 -7.39 -11.02 2.01
C ASP A 484 -8.38 -11.02 3.20
N PRO A 485 -8.65 -9.86 3.80
CA PRO A 485 -9.63 -9.73 4.88
C PRO A 485 -11.05 -10.00 4.36
N LYS A 486 -11.92 -10.58 5.18
CA LYS A 486 -13.31 -10.89 4.79
C LYS A 486 -14.12 -9.64 4.38
N THR A 487 -13.80 -8.50 4.99
CA THR A 487 -14.46 -7.22 4.68
C THR A 487 -14.10 -6.73 3.29
N HIS A 488 -12.88 -7.03 2.83
CA HIS A 488 -12.31 -6.54 1.57
C HIS A 488 -11.46 -7.64 0.91
N PRO A 489 -12.06 -8.75 0.45
CA PRO A 489 -11.32 -9.87 -0.13
C PRO A 489 -10.60 -9.43 -1.40
N THR A 490 -9.42 -10.00 -1.66
CA THR A 490 -8.59 -9.72 -2.85
C THR A 490 -8.00 -10.97 -3.49
N LYS A 491 -7.87 -12.07 -2.73
CA LYS A 491 -7.09 -13.24 -3.15
C LYS A 491 -7.61 -13.88 -4.43
N GLN A 492 -8.88 -14.27 -4.46
CA GLN A 492 -9.48 -14.95 -5.61
C GLN A 492 -9.49 -14.06 -6.86
N TRP A 493 -9.69 -12.75 -6.69
CA TRP A 493 -9.59 -11.77 -7.77
C TRP A 493 -8.19 -11.76 -8.39
N ILE A 494 -7.15 -11.59 -7.56
CA ILE A 494 -5.76 -11.53 -8.01
C ILE A 494 -5.34 -12.85 -8.65
N GLU A 495 -5.69 -13.99 -8.05
CA GLU A 495 -5.37 -15.31 -8.60
C GLU A 495 -6.02 -15.54 -9.98
N ALA A 496 -7.26 -15.07 -10.17
CA ALA A 496 -7.98 -15.20 -11.44
C ALA A 496 -7.50 -14.24 -12.54
N HIS A 497 -6.76 -13.18 -12.18
CA HIS A 497 -6.27 -12.14 -13.10
C HIS A 497 -4.75 -11.97 -13.01
N ILE A 498 -4.01 -13.01 -12.61
CA ILE A 498 -2.59 -12.89 -12.25
C ILE A 498 -1.72 -12.34 -13.38
N ASP A 499 -2.11 -12.56 -14.63
CA ASP A 499 -1.46 -12.04 -15.84
C ASP A 499 -1.47 -10.51 -15.93
N GLU A 500 -2.37 -9.82 -15.21
CA GLU A 500 -2.39 -8.36 -15.12
C GLU A 500 -1.43 -7.80 -14.06
N TYR A 501 -0.94 -8.67 -13.18
CA TYR A 501 -0.08 -8.31 -12.05
C TYR A 501 1.36 -8.74 -12.24
N GLU A 502 1.72 -9.45 -13.29
CA GLU A 502 3.09 -9.88 -13.55
C GLU A 502 3.44 -9.93 -15.03
N ASP A 503 4.74 -9.86 -15.31
CA ASP A 503 5.31 -10.05 -16.64
C ASP A 503 6.44 -11.09 -16.58
N ASN A 504 7.21 -11.24 -17.65
CA ASN A 504 8.30 -12.22 -17.71
C ASN A 504 9.49 -11.87 -16.79
N ASP A 505 9.67 -10.59 -16.45
CA ASP A 505 10.80 -10.09 -15.67
C ASP A 505 10.45 -9.91 -14.18
N ASN A 506 9.17 -9.75 -13.85
CA ASN A 506 8.69 -9.40 -12.51
C ASN A 506 7.45 -10.21 -12.10
N LYS A 507 7.65 -11.52 -11.95
CA LYS A 507 6.67 -12.50 -11.47
C LYS A 507 6.24 -12.29 -10.02
N TRP A 508 4.98 -12.64 -9.71
CA TRP A 508 4.59 -12.88 -8.33
C TRP A 508 5.36 -14.10 -7.81
N GLN A 509 5.91 -13.99 -6.61
CA GLN A 509 6.71 -15.03 -6.00
C GLN A 509 6.27 -15.27 -4.57
N GLU A 510 5.95 -16.52 -4.28
CA GLU A 510 5.64 -17.01 -2.95
C GLU A 510 6.83 -16.79 -2.00
N VAL A 511 6.55 -16.32 -0.78
CA VAL A 511 7.59 -16.09 0.22
C VAL A 511 7.99 -17.42 0.82
N THR A 512 9.25 -17.84 0.66
CA THR A 512 9.74 -19.13 1.17
C THR A 512 10.95 -18.93 2.08
N GLY A 513 10.72 -18.76 3.38
CA GLY A 513 11.77 -18.60 4.38
C GLY A 513 12.37 -17.19 4.44
N MET A 514 13.65 -17.11 4.82
CA MET A 514 14.45 -15.89 4.98
C MET A 514 14.14 -14.98 6.19
N ALA A 515 13.17 -15.32 7.04
CA ALA A 515 13.07 -14.67 8.36
C ALA A 515 14.37 -14.85 9.15
N PHE A 516 14.71 -13.86 9.98
CA PHE A 516 15.75 -14.02 10.99
C PHE A 516 15.38 -15.15 11.96
N CYS A 517 16.36 -15.97 12.32
CA CYS A 517 16.21 -17.05 13.28
C CYS A 517 17.45 -17.21 14.14
N LYS A 518 17.26 -17.68 15.37
CA LYS A 518 18.32 -18.08 16.30
C LYS A 518 18.44 -19.61 16.36
N SER A 519 17.31 -20.31 16.24
CA SER A 519 17.23 -21.78 16.30
C SER A 519 16.30 -22.34 15.23
N HIS A 520 16.32 -23.65 14.99
CA HIS A 520 15.40 -24.29 14.04
C HIS A 520 13.92 -24.15 14.44
N ASP A 521 13.64 -23.94 15.72
CA ASP A 521 12.26 -23.80 16.24
C ASP A 521 11.62 -22.49 15.75
N ASP A 522 12.40 -21.44 15.47
CA ASP A 522 11.93 -20.19 14.88
C ASP A 522 11.31 -20.36 13.49
N CYS A 523 11.60 -21.49 12.84
CA CYS A 523 11.22 -21.82 11.47
C CYS A 523 10.27 -23.03 11.38
N THR A 524 9.64 -23.40 12.51
CA THR A 524 8.89 -24.65 12.69
C THR A 524 7.52 -24.33 13.28
N ILE A 525 6.46 -24.98 12.80
CA ILE A 525 5.12 -24.80 13.38
C ILE A 525 5.09 -25.43 14.78
N GLY A 526 4.57 -24.66 15.74
CA GLY A 526 4.45 -25.08 17.13
C GLY A 526 5.72 -24.90 17.96
N GLY A 527 6.91 -24.87 17.34
CA GLY A 527 8.19 -24.52 17.97
C GLY A 527 8.37 -25.02 19.41
N SER A 528 8.81 -24.13 20.30
CA SER A 528 8.95 -24.36 21.75
C SER A 528 7.63 -24.31 22.54
N MET A 529 6.52 -23.96 21.90
CA MET A 529 5.22 -23.71 22.56
C MET A 529 4.20 -24.83 22.38
N ALA A 530 4.42 -25.77 21.46
CA ALA A 530 3.50 -26.86 21.16
C ALA A 530 4.00 -28.21 21.67
N LYS A 531 3.05 -29.06 22.10
CA LYS A 531 3.33 -30.43 22.57
C LYS A 531 3.92 -31.35 21.48
N THR A 532 3.65 -31.06 20.20
CA THR A 532 4.19 -31.82 19.05
C THR A 532 4.59 -30.85 17.94
N PRO A 533 5.87 -30.45 17.84
CA PRO A 533 6.33 -29.54 16.81
C PRO A 533 6.35 -30.21 15.43
N VAL A 534 5.86 -29.52 14.40
CA VAL A 534 5.91 -29.98 13.00
C VAL A 534 7.07 -29.28 12.31
N LYS A 535 8.15 -30.02 12.01
CA LYS A 535 9.36 -29.50 11.34
C LYS A 535 9.06 -29.09 9.91
N THR A 536 8.80 -27.80 9.70
CA THR A 536 8.49 -27.20 8.40
C THR A 536 9.69 -26.45 7.80
N GLY A 537 10.61 -25.98 8.65
CA GLY A 537 11.81 -25.25 8.26
C GLY A 537 12.98 -25.47 9.21
N LYS A 538 14.13 -24.89 8.86
CA LYS A 538 15.33 -24.89 9.68
C LYS A 538 16.06 -23.56 9.59
N CYS A 539 16.63 -23.12 10.70
CA CYS A 539 17.55 -22.00 10.73
C CYS A 539 18.92 -22.34 10.14
N VAL A 540 19.32 -21.64 9.08
CA VAL A 540 20.62 -21.77 8.40
C VAL A 540 21.20 -20.37 8.25
N ASN A 541 22.42 -20.13 8.72
CA ASN A 541 23.07 -18.81 8.67
C ASN A 541 22.17 -17.68 9.23
N LYS A 542 21.48 -17.94 10.35
CA LYS A 542 20.52 -17.01 10.98
C LYS A 542 19.34 -16.62 10.06
N ARG A 543 19.01 -17.46 9.08
CA ARG A 543 17.86 -17.32 8.16
C ARG A 543 17.03 -18.60 8.10
N CYS A 544 15.71 -18.49 8.12
CA CYS A 544 14.85 -19.65 7.94
C CYS A 544 14.95 -20.21 6.52
N LYS A 545 15.03 -21.52 6.40
CA LYS A 545 14.98 -22.25 5.13
C LYS A 545 13.93 -23.35 5.23
N CYS A 546 12.95 -23.33 4.33
CA CYS A 546 11.86 -24.30 4.35
C CYS A 546 12.36 -25.68 3.94
N LEU A 547 11.86 -26.72 4.59
CA LEU A 547 12.31 -28.10 4.37
C LEU A 547 11.62 -28.73 3.16
N TYR A 548 10.37 -28.34 2.88
CA TYR A 548 9.55 -28.85 1.79
C TYR A 548 8.88 -27.70 1.04
N LYS A 549 8.55 -27.91 -0.23
CA LYS A 549 7.87 -26.91 -1.09
C LYS A 549 6.43 -26.63 -0.67
N SER A 550 5.82 -27.51 0.11
CA SER A 550 4.49 -27.33 0.69
C SER A 550 4.46 -26.31 1.84
N TRP A 551 5.60 -25.73 2.22
CA TRP A 551 5.71 -24.73 3.28
C TRP A 551 6.34 -23.44 2.80
N GLY A 552 5.71 -22.34 3.17
CA GLY A 552 6.06 -20.97 2.83
C GLY A 552 5.88 -20.02 4.00
N GLY A 553 5.76 -18.75 3.66
CA GLY A 553 5.91 -17.65 4.59
C GLY A 553 7.38 -17.45 5.02
N PRO A 554 7.67 -16.31 5.65
CA PRO A 554 9.05 -15.94 6.01
C PRO A 554 9.67 -16.91 7.04
N ARG A 555 8.84 -17.56 7.86
CA ARG A 555 9.25 -18.56 8.87
C ARG A 555 8.95 -20.00 8.47
N CYS A 556 8.52 -20.28 7.24
CA CYS A 556 8.13 -21.63 6.81
C CYS A 556 6.94 -22.20 7.61
N THR A 557 6.06 -21.35 8.12
CA THR A 557 4.92 -21.73 8.97
C THR A 557 3.58 -21.66 8.24
N THR A 558 3.58 -21.31 6.96
CA THR A 558 2.37 -21.21 6.13
C THR A 558 2.34 -22.39 5.17
N ALA A 559 1.23 -23.12 5.11
CA ALA A 559 1.07 -24.15 4.08
C ALA A 559 0.85 -23.49 2.71
N ILE A 560 1.61 -23.91 1.69
CA ILE A 560 1.41 -23.48 0.31
C ILE A 560 0.73 -24.63 -0.44
N ALA A 561 -0.32 -24.32 -1.19
CA ALA A 561 -0.87 -25.26 -2.16
C ALA A 561 0.07 -25.30 -3.39
N GLU A 562 0.58 -26.47 -3.77
CA GLU A 562 1.23 -26.60 -5.07
C GLU A 562 0.17 -26.30 -6.15
N THR A 563 0.42 -25.27 -6.97
CA THR A 563 -0.32 -25.01 -8.21
C THR A 563 -0.03 -26.15 -9.20
N SER A 564 -0.67 -27.29 -9.00
CA SER A 564 -0.74 -28.35 -9.99
C SER A 564 -2.04 -28.20 -10.76
N THR A 565 -1.91 -27.88 -12.04
CA THR A 565 -2.88 -28.18 -13.09
C THR A 565 -3.61 -29.49 -12.79
N SER A 566 -4.94 -29.41 -12.70
CA SER A 566 -5.91 -30.51 -12.78
C SER A 566 -5.58 -31.79 -12.00
N GLY A 567 -6.15 -31.93 -10.79
CA GLY A 567 -6.27 -33.21 -10.11
C GLY A 567 -6.39 -33.04 -8.61
N SER A 568 -7.54 -33.41 -8.06
CA SER A 568 -7.81 -33.49 -6.62
C SER A 568 -6.64 -34.09 -5.85
N THR A 569 -6.10 -33.40 -4.83
CA THR A 569 -5.08 -33.96 -3.95
C THR A 569 -5.57 -34.07 -2.51
N THR A 570 -5.47 -35.30 -2.01
CA THR A 570 -5.63 -35.67 -0.61
C THR A 570 -4.27 -35.61 0.07
N TYR A 571 -4.25 -35.18 1.34
CA TYR A 571 -3.06 -35.15 2.19
C TYR A 571 -2.56 -36.57 2.53
N GLY A 572 -1.27 -36.85 2.32
CA GLY A 572 -0.65 -38.13 2.69
C GLY A 572 0.81 -38.29 2.25
N SER A 573 1.49 -39.33 2.75
CA SER A 573 2.85 -39.69 2.32
C SER A 573 2.92 -39.94 0.81
N PRO A 574 4.09 -39.76 0.17
CA PRO A 574 4.24 -40.01 -1.27
C PRO A 574 3.66 -41.37 -1.66
N LEU A 575 2.89 -41.44 -2.75
CA LEU A 575 2.22 -42.67 -3.19
C LEU A 575 3.18 -43.86 -3.29
N TRP A 576 4.43 -43.62 -3.70
CA TRP A 576 5.46 -44.65 -3.77
C TRP A 576 5.82 -45.25 -2.39
N ALA A 577 5.78 -44.46 -1.32
CA ALA A 577 6.03 -44.93 0.04
C ALA A 577 4.87 -45.83 0.52
N SER A 578 3.64 -45.44 0.22
CA SER A 578 2.44 -46.25 0.51
C SER A 578 2.43 -47.56 -0.30
N ILE A 579 2.85 -47.51 -1.57
CA ILE A 579 3.02 -48.70 -2.42
C ILE A 579 4.12 -49.61 -1.86
N ALA A 580 5.26 -49.07 -1.44
CA ALA A 580 6.36 -49.86 -0.87
C ALA A 580 5.94 -50.58 0.41
N VAL A 581 5.25 -49.88 1.32
CA VAL A 581 4.71 -50.49 2.55
C VAL A 581 3.69 -51.58 2.21
N THR A 582 2.79 -51.33 1.25
CA THR A 582 1.80 -52.31 0.81
C THR A 582 2.47 -53.55 0.22
N ALA A 583 3.50 -53.39 -0.61
CA ALA A 583 4.26 -54.49 -1.19
C ALA A 583 4.95 -55.32 -0.10
N ILE A 584 5.57 -54.68 0.90
CA ILE A 584 6.18 -55.37 2.05
C ILE A 584 5.14 -56.17 2.82
N VAL A 585 3.97 -55.58 3.10
CA VAL A 585 2.88 -56.27 3.79
C VAL A 585 2.43 -57.49 3.01
N VAL A 586 2.18 -57.37 1.69
CA VAL A 586 1.76 -58.48 0.82
C VAL A 586 2.78 -59.62 0.80
N VAL A 587 4.08 -59.28 0.73
CA VAL A 587 5.16 -60.28 0.78
C VAL A 587 5.16 -61.00 2.13
N LEU A 588 5.00 -60.27 3.24
CA LEU A 588 4.97 -60.88 4.57
C LEU A 588 3.73 -61.75 4.78
N THR A 589 2.55 -61.35 4.29
CA THR A 589 1.34 -62.20 4.37
C THR A 589 1.45 -63.44 3.50
N THR A 590 1.99 -63.34 2.28
CA THR A 590 2.20 -64.50 1.41
C THR A 590 3.21 -65.49 2.00
N ILE A 591 4.30 -65.01 2.60
CA ILE A 591 5.26 -65.85 3.33
C ILE A 591 4.56 -66.53 4.52
N SER A 592 3.77 -65.78 5.30
CA SER A 592 3.05 -66.33 6.47
C SER A 592 2.05 -67.42 6.08
N ILE A 593 1.31 -67.21 4.99
CA ILE A 593 0.37 -68.21 4.43
C ILE A 593 1.16 -69.44 3.96
N TYR A 594 2.26 -69.26 3.23
CA TYR A 594 3.09 -70.36 2.74
C TYR A 594 3.68 -71.20 3.89
N VAL A 595 4.23 -70.56 4.92
CA VAL A 595 4.75 -71.25 6.10
C VAL A 595 3.62 -72.01 6.83
N SER A 596 2.43 -71.42 6.92
CA SER A 596 1.28 -72.04 7.56
C SER A 596 0.76 -73.26 6.79
N THR A 597 0.70 -73.20 5.45
CA THR A 597 0.28 -74.34 4.62
C THR A 597 1.31 -75.46 4.63
N VAL A 598 2.61 -75.14 4.62
CA VAL A 598 3.69 -76.14 4.76
C VAL A 598 3.63 -76.82 6.13
N ARG A 599 3.45 -76.05 7.22
CA ARG A 599 3.28 -76.61 8.58
C ARG A 599 2.02 -77.47 8.69
N ALA A 600 0.90 -77.06 8.08
CA ALA A 600 -0.32 -77.85 8.06
C ALA A 600 -0.15 -79.17 7.26
N ALA A 601 0.56 -79.13 6.13
CA ALA A 601 0.89 -80.32 5.34
C ALA A 601 1.83 -81.28 6.10
N GLN A 602 2.82 -80.74 6.82
CA GLN A 602 3.68 -81.52 7.71
C GLN A 602 2.90 -82.16 8.86
N ARG A 603 1.97 -81.43 9.50
CA ARG A 603 1.07 -81.96 10.53
C ARG A 603 0.14 -83.06 9.98
N LYS A 604 -0.41 -82.90 8.77
CA LYS A 604 -1.19 -83.96 8.10
C LYS A 604 -0.35 -85.22 7.81
N LYS A 605 0.89 -85.07 7.34
CA LYS A 605 1.82 -86.20 7.15
C LYS A 605 2.18 -86.88 8.47
N ALA A 606 2.34 -86.12 9.57
CA ALA A 606 2.58 -86.67 10.90
C ALA A 606 1.35 -87.41 11.47
N ALA A 607 0.14 -86.86 11.28
CA ALA A 607 -1.11 -87.49 11.69
C ALA A 607 -1.42 -88.79 10.92
N MET A 608 -1.12 -88.85 9.62
CA MET A 608 -1.27 -90.08 8.83
C MET A 608 -0.28 -91.19 9.24
N ARG A 609 0.86 -90.85 9.86
CA ARG A 609 1.78 -91.85 10.45
C ARG A 609 1.26 -92.44 11.77
N TYR A 610 0.31 -91.80 12.44
CA TYR A 610 -0.29 -92.26 13.71
C TYR A 610 -1.56 -93.11 13.51
N ALA A 611 -2.12 -93.18 12.31
CA ALA A 611 -3.40 -93.85 12.02
C ALA A 611 -3.29 -95.36 11.69
N HIS A 612 -2.24 -96.06 12.16
CA HIS A 612 -2.05 -97.52 11.98
C HIS A 612 -1.95 -98.28 13.31
N VAL A 613 -2.87 -98.01 14.24
CA VAL A 613 -3.04 -98.83 15.46
C VAL A 613 -4.55 -99.00 15.72
N PRO A 614 -5.10 -100.23 15.74
CA PRO A 614 -6.53 -100.46 15.96
C PRO A 614 -6.87 -100.65 17.44
N LYS A 615 -7.97 -100.05 17.91
CA LYS A 615 -8.72 -100.41 19.13
C LYS A 615 -10.21 -100.27 18.79
N VAL A 616 -10.97 -101.37 18.72
CA VAL A 616 -11.67 -102.09 19.80
C VAL A 616 -12.78 -101.27 20.47
N VAL A 617 -13.98 -101.78 20.24
CA VAL A 617 -15.35 -101.52 20.71
C VAL A 617 -15.44 -101.21 22.21
N ASP A 618 -16.25 -100.22 22.61
CA ASP A 618 -17.34 -100.46 23.57
C ASP A 618 -18.37 -99.32 23.72
N GLU A 619 -19.51 -99.73 24.26
CA GLU A 619 -20.88 -99.23 24.17
C GLU A 619 -21.22 -97.92 24.92
N THR A 620 -22.24 -97.24 24.40
CA THR A 620 -22.99 -96.10 24.97
C THR A 620 -24.14 -96.60 25.87
N PRO A 621 -24.61 -95.78 26.83
CA PRO A 621 -26.03 -95.42 26.71
C PRO A 621 -26.42 -93.97 27.12
N SER A 622 -27.52 -93.54 26.47
CA SER A 622 -28.62 -92.68 26.91
C SER A 622 -28.42 -91.18 27.24
N GLN A 623 -29.03 -90.39 26.36
CA GLN A 623 -29.75 -89.09 26.52
C GLN A 623 -30.65 -88.99 27.79
N PRO A 624 -31.26 -87.82 28.18
CA PRO A 624 -31.73 -86.72 27.31
C PRO A 624 -31.67 -85.26 27.83
N ASN A 625 -32.05 -84.37 26.91
CA ASN A 625 -32.32 -82.93 27.01
C ASN A 625 -33.24 -82.50 28.16
N GLU A 626 -33.03 -81.28 28.65
CA GLU A 626 -34.14 -80.41 29.08
C GLU A 626 -33.83 -78.92 28.86
N LEU A 627 -34.84 -78.20 28.37
CA LEU A 627 -34.89 -76.76 28.13
C LEU A 627 -35.21 -75.99 29.43
N THR A 628 -34.60 -74.81 29.63
CA THR A 628 -35.25 -73.59 30.17
C THR A 628 -34.25 -72.42 30.04
N LYS A 629 -34.52 -71.28 29.38
CA LYS A 629 -35.45 -70.15 29.63
C LYS A 629 -34.80 -68.98 30.41
N GLU A 630 -34.82 -67.83 29.74
CA GLU A 630 -35.03 -66.45 30.24
C GLU A 630 -33.96 -65.68 31.05
N ASN A 631 -33.82 -64.40 30.60
CA ASN A 631 -33.49 -63.17 31.34
C ASN A 631 -32.05 -62.98 31.84
N SER A 632 -31.46 -61.80 31.93
CA SER A 632 -31.77 -60.40 31.57
C SER A 632 -30.60 -59.56 32.15
N GLN A 633 -30.29 -58.39 31.55
CA GLN A 633 -29.61 -57.25 32.19
C GLN A 633 -28.14 -57.50 32.65
N SER A 634 -27.21 -56.55 32.72
CA SER A 634 -27.12 -55.11 32.48
C SER A 634 -25.65 -54.71 32.70
N ASN A 635 -25.23 -53.60 32.06
CA ASN A 635 -24.23 -52.62 32.50
C ASN A 635 -22.79 -53.08 32.80
N SER A 636 -21.85 -52.61 31.97
CA SER A 636 -20.73 -51.71 32.34
C SER A 636 -20.06 -51.21 31.06
#